data_AF-A0A015ID13-F1
#
_entry.id   AF-A0A015ID13-F1
#
_cell.length_a   1.000
_cell.length_b   1.000
_cell.length_c   1.000
_cell.angle_alpha   90.00
_cell.angle_beta   90.00
_cell.angle_gamma   90.00
#
_symmetry.space_group_name_H-M   'P 1'
#
loop_
_entity.id
_entity.type
_entity.pdbx_description
1 polymer ?
#
loop_
_entity_poly.entity_id
_entity_poly.type
_entity_poly.pdbx_seq_one_letter_code
_entity_poly.pdbx_strand_id
1 'polypeptide(L)'
;MKFITIRKNNFNREDPLKISSSSLLKYAGFEEYEGFEDILDNFRYVSGRRFHNSDTSKYSLPNDKTELDRLELSHGLLKHAFDGNYSSPMHDQLKDGITVLDIGCGTGKWTIENAVEYPQSTFVGIDMSPIFPTEDRPQNAGFIECNVLYGLPFPSNTFDFIHQRLLHAAFTEEQWMKVIKEIMRVLKPSGYVEFLELDGLNFNNSGPRTKEIMNKGKQKLAH
;
A
#
# COMPACT_ATOMS: atom_id res chain seq x y z
N MET A 1 12.41 8.02 9.66
CA MET A 1 11.12 7.69 9.01
C MET A 1 10.28 8.95 9.07
N LYS A 2 9.64 9.35 7.98
CA LYS A 2 8.96 10.64 7.88
C LYS A 2 7.61 10.45 7.22
N PHE A 3 6.59 11.10 7.77
CA PHE A 3 5.32 11.29 7.09
C PHE A 3 5.44 12.44 6.09
N ILE A 4 5.03 12.18 4.85
CA ILE A 4 4.87 13.20 3.83
C ILE A 4 3.39 13.23 3.49
N THR A 5 2.74 14.31 3.89
CA THR A 5 1.32 14.56 3.64
C THR A 5 1.18 15.60 2.54
N ILE A 6 0.50 15.25 1.45
CA ILE A 6 0.25 16.15 0.31
C ILE A 6 -1.25 16.31 0.14
N ARG A 7 -1.71 17.55 0.09
CA ARG A 7 -3.09 17.89 -0.25
C ARG A 7 -3.20 18.27 -1.72
N LYS A 8 -4.14 17.68 -2.46
CA LYS A 8 -4.38 18.04 -3.86
C LYS A 8 -5.13 19.38 -3.95
N ASN A 9 -4.57 20.34 -4.67
CA ASN A 9 -5.24 21.64 -4.90
C ASN A 9 -6.55 21.47 -5.68
N ASN A 10 -7.56 22.29 -5.36
CA ASN A 10 -8.79 22.37 -6.15
C ASN A 10 -8.48 23.02 -7.51
N PHE A 11 -8.70 22.27 -8.58
CA PHE A 11 -8.80 22.82 -9.93
C PHE A 11 -10.23 22.64 -10.40
N ASN A 12 -10.85 23.72 -10.90
CA ASN A 12 -12.18 23.69 -11.51
C ASN A 12 -12.16 22.73 -12.71
N ARG A 13 -12.57 21.47 -12.50
CA ARG A 13 -12.93 20.52 -13.54
C ARG A 13 -14.21 19.81 -13.09
N GLU A 14 -15.02 19.44 -14.07
CA GLU A 14 -16.35 18.83 -13.92
C GLU A 14 -16.41 17.75 -12.83
N ASP A 15 -17.58 17.66 -12.19
CA ASP A 15 -17.88 16.66 -11.17
C ASP A 15 -17.58 15.25 -11.71
N PRO A 16 -16.59 14.54 -11.15
CA PRO A 16 -16.24 13.21 -11.63
C PRO A 16 -17.37 12.22 -11.30
N LEU A 17 -17.54 11.23 -12.19
CA LEU A 17 -18.44 10.10 -11.99
C LEU A 17 -18.26 9.50 -10.58
N LYS A 18 -19.26 9.67 -9.72
CA LYS A 18 -19.28 9.08 -8.38
C LYS A 18 -19.52 7.57 -8.49
N ILE A 19 -18.49 6.76 -8.34
CA ILE A 19 -18.70 5.35 -7.98
C ILE A 19 -19.17 5.31 -6.52
N SER A 20 -20.28 4.63 -6.26
CA SER A 20 -20.78 4.42 -4.90
C SER A 20 -19.86 3.49 -4.11
N SER A 21 -19.79 3.66 -2.78
CA SER A 21 -19.04 2.75 -1.90
C SER A 21 -19.44 1.28 -2.08
N SER A 22 -20.73 1.01 -2.28
CA SER A 22 -21.23 -0.34 -2.57
C SER A 22 -20.65 -0.93 -3.85
N SER A 23 -20.47 -0.12 -4.90
CA SER A 23 -19.89 -0.54 -6.17
C SER A 23 -18.38 -0.75 -6.05
N LEU A 24 -17.68 0.09 -5.29
CA LEU A 24 -16.26 -0.10 -4.98
C LEU A 24 -16.00 -1.37 -4.19
N LEU A 25 -16.80 -1.65 -3.16
CA LEU A 25 -16.66 -2.86 -2.35
C LEU A 25 -16.98 -4.12 -3.15
N LYS A 26 -18.00 -4.09 -4.02
CA LYS A 26 -18.28 -5.19 -4.94
C LYS A 26 -17.10 -5.46 -5.86
N TYR A 27 -16.50 -4.40 -6.41
CA TYR A 27 -15.31 -4.49 -7.25
C TYR A 27 -14.07 -4.97 -6.48
N ALA A 28 -13.94 -4.59 -5.20
CA ALA A 28 -12.86 -4.96 -4.31
C ALA A 28 -13.10 -6.28 -3.54
N GLY A 29 -14.02 -7.12 -4.01
CA GLY A 29 -14.13 -8.52 -3.60
C GLY A 29 -15.49 -8.97 -3.10
N PHE A 30 -16.48 -9.07 -3.99
CA PHE A 30 -17.57 -10.05 -3.86
C PHE A 30 -17.72 -10.86 -5.16
N GLU A 31 -16.62 -11.40 -5.66
CA GLU A 31 -16.65 -12.64 -6.44
C GLU A 31 -15.89 -13.68 -5.61
N GLU A 32 -16.56 -14.79 -5.31
CA GLU A 32 -15.95 -15.95 -4.65
C GLU A 32 -14.74 -16.38 -5.46
N TYR A 33 -13.54 -16.19 -4.91
CA TYR A 33 -12.36 -16.85 -5.42
C TYR A 33 -12.30 -18.22 -4.75
N GLU A 34 -12.58 -19.28 -5.50
CA GLU A 34 -12.35 -20.64 -5.04
C GLU A 34 -10.87 -20.79 -4.65
N GLY A 35 -10.66 -21.50 -3.54
CA GLY A 35 -9.42 -21.50 -2.78
C GLY A 35 -8.15 -21.80 -3.58
N PHE A 36 -7.04 -21.24 -3.09
CA PHE A 36 -5.71 -21.54 -3.57
C PHE A 36 -5.39 -23.03 -3.39
N GLU A 37 -5.39 -23.78 -4.49
CA GLU A 37 -4.48 -24.92 -4.62
C GLU A 37 -3.05 -24.38 -4.75
N ASP A 38 -2.14 -24.95 -3.97
CA ASP A 38 -0.69 -24.71 -4.01
C ASP A 38 -0.13 -25.09 -5.40
N ILE A 39 -0.25 -24.20 -6.39
CA ILE A 39 0.41 -24.37 -7.68
C ILE A 39 1.85 -23.85 -7.54
N LEU A 40 2.77 -24.80 -7.42
CA LEU A 40 4.22 -24.62 -7.22
C LEU A 40 4.91 -23.70 -8.26
N ASP A 41 4.27 -23.39 -9.40
CA ASP A 41 4.87 -22.63 -10.50
C ASP A 41 4.87 -21.09 -10.30
N ASN A 42 4.10 -20.55 -9.36
CA ASN A 42 3.97 -19.08 -9.18
C ASN A 42 4.95 -18.46 -8.17
N PHE A 43 5.76 -19.27 -7.49
CA PHE A 43 6.67 -18.79 -6.45
C PHE A 43 8.11 -19.28 -6.65
N ARG A 44 9.06 -18.39 -6.37
CA ARG A 44 10.48 -18.72 -6.36
C ARG A 44 10.90 -19.03 -4.94
N TYR A 45 11.64 -20.11 -4.73
CA TYR A 45 12.21 -20.42 -3.42
C TYR A 45 13.72 -20.12 -3.39
N VAL A 46 14.18 -19.38 -2.40
CA VAL A 46 15.60 -19.10 -2.17
C VAL A 46 15.93 -19.39 -0.72
N SER A 47 16.84 -20.35 -0.50
CA SER A 47 17.27 -20.79 0.85
C SER A 47 16.10 -21.16 1.78
N GLY A 48 15.07 -21.83 1.24
CA GLY A 48 13.89 -22.25 2.00
C GLY A 48 12.84 -21.17 2.27
N ARG A 49 13.04 -19.94 1.79
CA ARG A 49 12.07 -18.84 1.87
C ARG A 49 11.30 -18.70 0.54
N ARG A 50 10.00 -18.38 0.60
CA ARG A 50 9.14 -18.21 -0.58
C ARG A 50 9.17 -16.76 -1.05
N PHE A 51 9.29 -16.52 -2.36
CA PHE A 51 9.34 -15.21 -3.00
C PHE A 51 8.43 -15.17 -4.23
N HIS A 52 8.13 -13.97 -4.71
CA HIS A 52 7.45 -13.73 -5.97
C HIS A 52 8.22 -14.33 -7.16
N ASN A 53 7.52 -15.00 -8.07
CA ASN A 53 8.07 -15.49 -9.34
C ASN A 53 7.59 -14.63 -10.52
N SER A 54 7.85 -13.32 -10.47
CA SER A 54 7.48 -12.37 -11.52
C SER A 54 8.64 -11.45 -11.86
N ASP A 55 8.96 -11.31 -13.14
CA ASP A 55 10.01 -10.43 -13.65
C ASP A 55 9.77 -8.95 -13.31
N THR A 56 8.50 -8.59 -13.05
CA THR A 56 8.11 -7.23 -12.67
C THR A 56 8.09 -7.01 -11.16
N SER A 57 8.24 -8.06 -10.36
CA SER A 57 8.45 -7.93 -8.91
C SER A 57 9.91 -7.55 -8.64
N LYS A 58 10.11 -6.29 -8.24
CA LYS A 58 11.37 -5.84 -7.62
C LYS A 58 11.36 -6.01 -6.10
N TYR A 59 10.24 -6.47 -5.53
CA TYR A 59 10.12 -6.75 -4.12
C TYR A 59 11.03 -7.92 -3.74
N SER A 60 12.09 -7.60 -3.00
CA SER A 60 13.19 -8.53 -2.74
C SER A 60 13.03 -9.29 -1.43
N LEU A 61 11.90 -9.12 -0.73
CA LEU A 61 11.61 -9.83 0.51
C LEU A 61 10.73 -11.05 0.26
N PRO A 62 10.79 -12.07 1.14
CA PRO A 62 9.92 -13.24 1.06
C PRO A 62 8.43 -12.88 1.15
N ASN A 63 7.54 -13.82 0.91
CA ASN A 63 6.09 -13.70 1.12
C ASN A 63 5.51 -14.92 1.87
N ASP A 64 6.34 -15.55 2.70
CA ASP A 64 5.97 -16.67 3.57
C ASP A 64 5.49 -16.21 4.95
N LYS A 65 4.99 -17.15 5.77
CA LYS A 65 4.45 -16.87 7.11
C LYS A 65 5.37 -16.02 7.98
N THR A 66 6.67 -16.29 7.97
CA THR A 66 7.66 -15.51 8.74
C THR A 66 7.70 -14.05 8.29
N GLU A 67 7.52 -13.77 7.01
CA GLU A 67 7.40 -12.39 6.53
C GLU A 67 6.08 -11.75 6.97
N LEU A 68 4.96 -12.50 6.93
CA LEU A 68 3.66 -11.98 7.41
C LEU A 68 3.76 -11.56 8.88
N ASP A 69 4.34 -12.40 9.74
CA ASP A 69 4.59 -12.09 11.15
C ASP A 69 5.46 -10.82 11.31
N ARG A 70 6.49 -10.66 10.45
CA ARG A 70 7.33 -9.46 10.43
C ARG A 70 6.53 -8.21 10.03
N LEU A 71 5.64 -8.31 9.05
CA LEU A 71 4.79 -7.21 8.59
C LEU A 71 3.82 -6.76 9.68
N GLU A 72 3.20 -7.70 10.39
CA GLU A 72 2.31 -7.42 11.52
C GLU A 72 3.06 -6.74 12.68
N LEU A 73 4.22 -7.27 13.07
CA LEU A 73 5.05 -6.65 14.10
C LEU A 73 5.48 -5.24 13.69
N SER A 74 5.88 -5.06 12.42
CA SER A 74 6.25 -3.75 11.88
C SER A 74 5.08 -2.77 11.93
N HIS A 75 3.87 -3.21 11.60
CA HIS A 75 2.67 -2.38 11.74
C HIS A 75 2.47 -1.94 13.20
N GLY A 76 2.51 -2.87 14.16
CA GLY A 76 2.33 -2.56 15.58
C GLY A 76 3.38 -1.58 16.12
N LEU A 77 4.66 -1.78 15.77
CA LEU A 77 5.73 -0.87 16.15
C LEU A 77 5.54 0.54 15.59
N LEU A 78 5.16 0.67 14.32
CA LEU A 78 4.96 1.97 13.69
C LEU A 78 3.73 2.68 14.27
N LYS A 79 2.62 1.97 14.43
CA LYS A 79 1.42 2.52 15.06
C LYS A 79 1.73 3.05 16.46
N HIS A 80 2.47 2.29 17.26
CA HIS A 80 2.89 2.72 18.59
C HIS A 80 3.83 3.94 18.54
N ALA A 81 4.82 3.93 17.65
CA ALA A 81 5.79 5.02 17.53
C ALA A 81 5.16 6.36 17.09
N PHE A 82 4.08 6.30 16.33
CA PHE A 82 3.38 7.48 15.79
C PHE A 82 2.04 7.76 16.48
N ASP A 83 1.73 7.03 17.56
CA ASP A 83 0.48 7.15 18.33
C ASP A 83 -0.79 7.09 17.46
N GLY A 84 -0.77 6.27 16.42
CA GLY A 84 -1.87 6.20 15.47
C GLY A 84 -1.53 5.51 14.16
N ASN A 85 -2.56 5.26 13.37
CA ASN A 85 -2.42 4.65 12.06
C ASN A 85 -1.98 5.64 10.98
N TYR A 86 -2.22 6.93 11.17
CA TYR A 86 -1.93 8.00 10.21
C TYR A 86 -1.66 9.32 10.96
N SER A 87 -1.00 10.28 10.31
CA SER A 87 -0.71 11.61 10.88
C SER A 87 -1.50 12.75 10.24
N SER A 88 -2.16 12.48 9.12
CA SER A 88 -2.95 13.45 8.37
C SER A 88 -4.21 13.87 9.13
N PRO A 89 -4.71 15.12 8.97
CA PRO A 89 -5.88 15.64 9.67
C PRO A 89 -7.18 15.13 9.02
N MET A 90 -7.36 13.81 9.02
CA MET A 90 -8.49 13.11 8.36
C MET A 90 -9.48 12.51 9.35
N HIS A 91 -9.25 12.66 10.65
CA HIS A 91 -10.05 11.98 11.69
C HIS A 91 -11.55 12.29 11.62
N ASP A 92 -11.93 13.57 11.46
CA ASP A 92 -13.34 13.95 11.38
C ASP A 92 -13.97 13.45 10.08
N GLN A 93 -13.26 13.57 8.95
CA GLN A 93 -13.71 13.05 7.65
C GLN A 93 -13.88 11.52 7.66
N LEU A 94 -12.97 10.80 8.34
CA LEU A 94 -13.07 9.36 8.51
C LEU A 94 -14.30 8.95 9.34
N LYS A 95 -14.66 9.74 10.36
CA LYS A 95 -15.90 9.56 11.13
C LYS A 95 -17.15 9.84 10.30
N ASP A 96 -17.12 10.88 9.48
CA ASP A 96 -18.24 11.30 8.63
C ASP A 96 -18.49 10.36 7.44
N GLY A 97 -17.49 9.57 7.08
CA GLY A 97 -17.57 8.57 6.02
C GLY A 97 -16.95 9.05 4.72
N ILE A 98 -15.80 8.48 4.38
CA ILE A 98 -15.05 8.76 3.15
C ILE A 98 -14.56 7.47 2.50
N THR A 99 -13.99 7.59 1.30
CA THR A 99 -13.34 6.47 0.61
C THR A 99 -11.82 6.56 0.73
N VAL A 100 -11.19 5.50 1.23
CA VAL A 100 -9.76 5.42 1.53
C VAL A 100 -9.09 4.32 0.71
N LEU A 101 -7.91 4.61 0.14
CA LEU A 101 -7.07 3.63 -0.55
C LEU A 101 -5.78 3.37 0.24
N ASP A 102 -5.43 2.11 0.46
CA ASP A 102 -4.16 1.67 1.06
C ASP A 102 -3.31 0.95 -0.01
N ILE A 103 -2.25 1.60 -0.49
CA ILE A 103 -1.39 1.09 -1.56
C ILE A 103 -0.23 0.28 -0.98
N GLY A 104 -0.07 -0.96 -1.43
CA GLY A 104 0.89 -1.90 -0.85
C GLY A 104 0.47 -2.34 0.54
N CYS A 105 -0.81 -2.72 0.68
CA CYS A 105 -1.44 -3.01 1.96
C CYS A 105 -0.87 -4.26 2.67
N GLY A 106 -0.10 -5.11 1.97
CA GLY A 106 0.49 -6.33 2.51
C GLY A 106 -0.57 -7.24 3.14
N THR A 107 -0.44 -7.50 4.45
CA THR A 107 -1.42 -8.29 5.22
C THR A 107 -2.77 -7.57 5.41
N GLY A 108 -2.95 -6.36 4.88
CA GLY A 108 -4.18 -5.58 5.06
C GLY A 108 -4.42 -5.09 6.49
N LYS A 109 -3.47 -5.30 7.41
CA LYS A 109 -3.64 -4.99 8.83
C LYS A 109 -4.00 -3.52 9.10
N TRP A 110 -3.34 -2.60 8.39
CA TRP A 110 -3.67 -1.17 8.47
C TRP A 110 -5.09 -0.89 7.95
N THR A 111 -5.44 -1.47 6.80
CA THR A 111 -6.78 -1.33 6.20
C THR A 111 -7.88 -1.81 7.16
N ILE A 112 -7.71 -3.00 7.75
CA ILE A 112 -8.70 -3.63 8.63
C ILE A 112 -8.86 -2.85 9.94
N GLU A 113 -7.77 -2.44 10.58
CA GLU A 113 -7.88 -1.70 11.84
C GLU A 113 -8.62 -0.38 11.66
N ASN A 114 -8.32 0.38 10.59
CA ASN A 114 -9.04 1.62 10.32
C ASN A 114 -10.50 1.35 9.90
N ALA A 115 -10.78 0.26 9.19
CA ALA A 115 -12.16 -0.12 8.84
C ALA A 115 -13.00 -0.43 10.08
N VAL A 116 -12.42 -1.10 11.08
CA VAL A 116 -13.06 -1.34 12.39
C VAL A 116 -13.27 -0.03 13.16
N GLU A 117 -12.28 0.86 13.16
CA GLU A 117 -12.34 2.14 13.88
C GLU A 117 -13.32 3.14 13.24
N TYR A 118 -13.45 3.13 11.91
CA TYR A 118 -14.24 4.07 11.13
C TYR A 118 -15.29 3.34 10.27
N PRO A 119 -16.37 2.80 10.87
CA PRO A 119 -17.35 1.97 10.16
C PRO A 119 -18.16 2.71 9.09
N GLN A 120 -18.18 4.05 9.11
CA GLN A 120 -18.84 4.87 8.07
C GLN A 120 -17.95 5.07 6.83
N SER A 121 -16.64 4.86 6.96
CA SER A 121 -15.68 4.98 5.87
C SER A 121 -15.51 3.65 5.15
N THR A 122 -15.20 3.73 3.86
CA THR A 122 -14.92 2.57 3.01
C THR A 122 -13.44 2.49 2.72
N PHE A 123 -12.83 1.33 2.97
CA PHE A 123 -11.41 1.10 2.82
C PHE A 123 -11.15 0.10 1.70
N VAL A 124 -10.20 0.42 0.84
CA VAL A 124 -9.74 -0.49 -0.22
C VAL A 124 -8.24 -0.67 -0.08
N GLY A 125 -7.80 -1.89 0.19
CA GLY A 125 -6.39 -2.26 0.15
C GLY A 125 -6.01 -2.81 -1.22
N ILE A 126 -4.86 -2.42 -1.75
CA ILE A 126 -4.28 -3.06 -2.92
C ILE A 126 -2.87 -3.55 -2.63
N ASP A 127 -2.51 -4.70 -3.17
CA ASP A 127 -1.15 -5.21 -3.13
C ASP A 127 -0.87 -6.04 -4.37
N MET A 128 0.38 -6.09 -4.82
CA MET A 128 0.75 -6.96 -5.93
C MET A 128 0.78 -8.44 -5.54
N SER A 129 0.58 -8.75 -4.26
CA SER A 129 0.48 -10.10 -3.74
C SER A 129 -0.77 -10.27 -2.92
N PRO A 130 -1.53 -11.35 -3.16
CA PRO A 130 -2.74 -11.64 -2.43
C PRO A 130 -2.41 -12.27 -1.06
N ILE A 131 -1.65 -11.56 -0.23
CA ILE A 131 -1.28 -11.96 1.14
C ILE A 131 -2.17 -11.30 2.21
N PHE A 132 -3.19 -10.56 1.76
CA PHE A 132 -4.24 -9.98 2.61
C PHE A 132 -5.35 -11.01 2.89
N PRO A 133 -6.16 -10.82 3.95
CA PRO A 133 -7.25 -11.72 4.31
C PRO A 133 -8.33 -11.84 3.23
N THR A 134 -8.73 -13.08 2.93
CA THR A 134 -9.86 -13.42 2.06
C THR A 134 -11.16 -13.64 2.84
N GLU A 135 -11.05 -13.97 4.14
CA GLU A 135 -12.16 -14.25 5.06
C GLU A 135 -12.10 -13.31 6.28
N ASP A 136 -13.19 -13.24 7.05
CA ASP A 136 -13.26 -12.54 8.34
C ASP A 136 -12.81 -11.06 8.33
N ARG A 137 -13.10 -10.34 7.25
CA ARG A 137 -12.83 -8.90 7.11
C ARG A 137 -14.07 -8.03 7.38
N PRO A 138 -13.89 -6.77 7.85
CA PRO A 138 -15.00 -5.83 8.00
C PRO A 138 -15.77 -5.60 6.70
N GLN A 139 -17.09 -5.40 6.78
CA GLN A 139 -17.95 -5.19 5.60
C GLN A 139 -17.61 -3.94 4.79
N ASN A 140 -16.92 -2.98 5.41
CA ASN A 140 -16.45 -1.74 4.81
C ASN A 140 -14.98 -1.82 4.34
N ALA A 141 -14.38 -3.01 4.25
CA ALA A 141 -13.02 -3.23 3.76
C ALA A 141 -12.99 -4.20 2.58
N GLY A 142 -12.42 -3.76 1.45
CA GLY A 142 -12.17 -4.56 0.25
C GLY A 142 -10.68 -4.67 -0.07
N PHE A 143 -10.28 -5.71 -0.83
CA PHE A 143 -8.90 -5.96 -1.23
C PHE A 143 -8.80 -6.36 -2.70
N ILE A 144 -7.78 -5.85 -3.40
CA ILE A 144 -7.54 -6.15 -4.82
C ILE A 144 -6.07 -6.52 -5.01
N GLU A 145 -5.83 -7.65 -5.67
CA GLU A 145 -4.50 -7.94 -6.21
C GLU A 145 -4.23 -7.01 -7.40
N CYS A 146 -3.30 -6.07 -7.21
CA CYS A 146 -3.00 -5.05 -8.21
C CYS A 146 -1.55 -4.61 -8.09
N ASN A 147 -0.81 -4.71 -9.19
CA ASN A 147 0.48 -4.04 -9.33
C ASN A 147 0.26 -2.59 -9.80
N VAL A 148 0.47 -1.63 -8.92
CA VAL A 148 0.31 -0.19 -9.18
C VAL A 148 1.13 0.31 -10.39
N LEU A 149 2.19 -0.40 -10.80
CA LEU A 149 2.98 -0.07 -12.00
C LEU A 149 2.19 -0.22 -13.30
N TYR A 150 1.12 -1.02 -13.31
CA TYR A 150 0.21 -1.18 -14.45
C TYR A 150 -0.97 -0.21 -14.41
N GLY A 151 -1.03 0.67 -13.41
CA GLY A 151 -2.12 1.60 -13.19
C GLY A 151 -3.08 1.13 -12.10
N LEU A 152 -3.76 2.11 -11.50
CA LEU A 152 -4.78 1.87 -10.49
C LEU A 152 -6.13 1.62 -11.18
N PRO A 153 -6.83 0.52 -10.85
CA PRO A 153 -8.07 0.11 -11.52
C PRO A 153 -9.29 0.91 -11.07
N PHE A 154 -9.10 2.20 -10.79
CA PHE A 154 -10.13 3.11 -10.31
C PHE A 154 -10.22 4.34 -11.22
N PRO A 155 -11.41 4.94 -11.36
CA PRO A 155 -11.54 6.22 -12.04
C PRO A 155 -10.75 7.34 -11.35
N SER A 156 -10.57 8.44 -12.08
CA SER A 156 -10.01 9.66 -11.51
C SER A 156 -10.89 10.19 -10.38
N ASN A 157 -10.27 10.80 -9.36
CA ASN A 157 -10.96 11.44 -8.23
C ASN A 157 -11.93 10.51 -7.47
N THR A 158 -11.49 9.28 -7.18
CA THR A 158 -12.24 8.26 -6.45
C THR A 158 -12.05 8.35 -4.93
N PHE A 159 -10.83 8.62 -4.47
CA PHE A 159 -10.46 8.50 -3.04
C PHE A 159 -10.27 9.86 -2.37
N ASP A 160 -10.76 10.01 -1.15
CA ASP A 160 -10.58 11.20 -0.31
C ASP A 160 -9.25 11.15 0.45
N PHE A 161 -8.83 9.94 0.83
CA PHE A 161 -7.57 9.68 1.51
C PHE A 161 -6.82 8.52 0.85
N ILE A 162 -5.52 8.68 0.62
CA ILE A 162 -4.65 7.61 0.13
C ILE A 162 -3.50 7.46 1.12
N HIS A 163 -3.29 6.24 1.60
CA HIS A 163 -2.18 5.86 2.44
C HIS A 163 -1.22 4.96 1.65
N GLN A 164 0.08 5.15 1.86
CA GLN A 164 1.12 4.27 1.35
C GLN A 164 2.28 4.24 2.34
N ARG A 165 2.86 3.06 2.60
CA ARG A 165 3.90 2.91 3.60
C ARG A 165 4.97 1.91 3.20
N LEU A 166 6.23 2.28 3.42
CA LEU A 166 7.43 1.45 3.26
C LEU A 166 7.57 0.81 1.87
N LEU A 167 7.18 1.54 0.81
CA LEU A 167 7.39 1.12 -0.58
C LEU A 167 8.62 1.76 -1.21
N HIS A 168 9.46 2.49 -0.46
CA HIS A 168 10.70 3.11 -0.96
C HIS A 168 11.53 2.21 -1.88
N ALA A 169 11.74 0.95 -1.47
CA ALA A 169 12.56 -0.01 -2.20
C ALA A 169 11.78 -0.79 -3.29
N ALA A 170 10.47 -0.56 -3.44
CA ALA A 170 9.63 -1.28 -4.39
C ALA A 170 9.70 -0.71 -5.82
N PHE A 171 10.10 0.56 -5.97
CA PHE A 171 10.07 1.28 -7.24
C PHE A 171 11.41 1.96 -7.57
N THR A 172 11.79 1.96 -8.85
CA THR A 172 12.82 2.85 -9.38
C THR A 172 12.35 4.31 -9.41
N GLU A 173 13.25 5.27 -9.60
CA GLU A 173 12.89 6.69 -9.73
C GLU A 173 11.88 6.95 -10.86
N GLU A 174 12.06 6.33 -12.03
CA GLU A 174 11.11 6.45 -13.14
C GLU A 174 9.74 5.83 -12.79
N GLN A 175 9.74 4.71 -12.06
CA GLN A 175 8.52 4.04 -11.62
C GLN A 175 7.77 4.87 -10.58
N TRP A 176 8.47 5.52 -9.65
CA TRP A 176 7.87 6.46 -8.70
C TRP A 176 7.08 7.56 -9.39
N MET A 177 7.59 8.10 -10.51
CA MET A 177 6.87 9.10 -11.28
C MET A 177 5.56 8.57 -11.88
N LYS A 178 5.50 7.29 -12.25
CA LYS A 178 4.27 6.63 -12.73
C LYS A 178 3.28 6.42 -11.58
N VAL A 179 3.76 5.90 -10.45
CA VAL A 179 2.95 5.67 -9.25
C VAL A 179 2.34 6.97 -8.73
N ILE A 180 3.13 8.03 -8.59
CA ILE A 180 2.65 9.34 -8.13
C ILE A 180 1.59 9.91 -9.08
N LYS A 181 1.76 9.78 -10.40
CA LYS A 181 0.74 10.22 -11.38
C LYS A 181 -0.58 9.49 -11.17
N GLU A 182 -0.54 8.19 -10.94
CA GLU A 182 -1.73 7.38 -10.69
C GLU A 182 -2.41 7.74 -9.36
N ILE A 183 -1.63 7.89 -8.29
CA ILE A 183 -2.12 8.38 -6.99
C ILE A 183 -2.85 9.72 -7.17
N MET A 184 -2.20 10.68 -7.84
CA MET A 184 -2.80 12.01 -8.06
C MET A 184 -4.01 11.98 -8.99
N ARG A 185 -4.07 11.02 -9.92
CA ARG A 185 -5.23 10.82 -10.80
C ARG A 185 -6.44 10.35 -9.97
N VAL A 186 -6.28 9.33 -9.14
CA VAL A 186 -7.40 8.75 -8.37
C VAL A 186 -7.72 9.53 -7.09
N LEU A 187 -6.82 10.39 -6.59
CA LEU A 187 -7.09 11.27 -5.44
C LEU A 187 -8.08 12.37 -5.82
N LYS A 188 -9.13 12.57 -5.03
CA LYS A 188 -10.08 13.67 -5.18
C LYS A 188 -9.41 15.03 -4.98
N PRO A 189 -9.92 16.11 -5.61
CA PRO A 189 -9.56 17.46 -5.24
C PRO A 189 -9.75 17.68 -3.73
N SER A 190 -8.85 18.40 -3.08
CA SER A 190 -8.79 18.57 -1.62
C SER A 190 -8.54 17.32 -0.79
N GLY A 191 -8.41 16.14 -1.41
CA GLY A 191 -8.02 14.91 -0.76
C GLY A 191 -6.57 14.92 -0.29
N TYR A 192 -6.26 13.99 0.61
CA TYR A 192 -4.95 13.81 1.21
C TYR A 192 -4.29 12.53 0.68
N VAL A 193 -3.00 12.60 0.39
CA VAL A 193 -2.15 11.42 0.33
C VAL A 193 -1.10 11.50 1.43
N GLU A 194 -0.90 10.39 2.13
CA GLU A 194 0.11 10.22 3.15
C GLU A 194 1.08 9.10 2.79
N PHE A 195 2.36 9.44 2.77
CA PHE A 195 3.47 8.51 2.63
C PHE A 195 4.19 8.36 3.95
N LEU A 196 4.29 7.14 4.48
CA LEU A 196 5.20 6.82 5.57
C LEU A 196 6.41 6.06 5.01
N GLU A 197 7.50 6.77 4.80
CA GLU A 197 8.71 6.23 4.17
C GLU A 197 9.95 6.45 5.04
N LEU A 198 11.02 5.72 4.70
CA LEU A 198 12.34 6.00 5.25
C LEU A 198 12.83 7.35 4.73
N ASP A 199 13.32 8.20 5.64
CA ASP A 199 13.86 9.52 5.31
C ASP A 199 15.32 9.35 4.87
N GLY A 200 15.48 8.92 3.61
CA GLY A 200 16.76 8.52 3.04
C GLY A 200 17.30 7.20 3.62
N LEU A 201 18.33 6.66 2.94
CA LEU A 201 19.11 5.50 3.40
C LEU A 201 20.35 5.95 4.18
N ASN A 202 20.21 6.98 5.02
CA ASN A 202 21.32 7.49 5.83
C ASN A 202 21.49 6.65 7.09
N PHE A 203 22.07 5.46 6.93
CA PHE A 203 22.33 4.54 8.03
C PHE A 203 23.56 4.98 8.84
N ASN A 204 23.32 5.65 9.96
CA ASN A 204 24.36 5.92 10.97
C ASN A 204 24.73 4.62 11.69
N ASN A 205 26.03 4.40 11.94
CA ASN A 205 26.55 3.19 12.59
C ASN A 205 26.14 1.87 11.93
N SER A 206 26.00 1.88 10.60
CA SER A 206 25.68 0.67 9.83
C SER A 206 26.73 -0.43 10.02
N GLY A 207 26.26 -1.66 10.25
CA GLY A 207 27.11 -2.85 10.33
C GLY A 207 27.84 -3.11 9.02
N PRO A 208 28.90 -3.94 9.02
CA PRO A 208 29.76 -4.15 7.85
C PRO A 208 28.99 -4.64 6.62
N ARG A 209 27.96 -5.48 6.80
CA ARG A 209 27.09 -5.96 5.71
C ARG A 209 26.20 -4.86 5.12
N THR A 210 25.63 -4.00 5.94
CA THR A 210 24.83 -2.85 5.47
C THR A 210 25.71 -1.89 4.67
N LYS A 211 26.93 -1.61 5.13
CA LYS A 211 27.91 -0.81 4.39
C LYS A 211 28.27 -1.43 3.04
N GLU A 212 28.47 -2.75 2.99
CA GLU A 212 28.74 -3.48 1.74
C GLU A 212 27.60 -3.33 0.73
N ILE A 213 26.34 -3.53 1.17
CA ILE A 213 25.14 -3.39 0.32
C ILE A 213 25.01 -1.96 -0.19
N MET A 214 25.16 -0.96 0.69
CA MET A 214 25.08 0.45 0.31
C MET A 214 26.15 0.85 -0.71
N ASN A 215 27.38 0.36 -0.55
CA ASN A 215 28.46 0.65 -1.47
C ASN A 215 28.21 0.04 -2.86
N LYS A 216 27.70 -1.20 -2.91
CA LYS A 216 27.30 -1.84 -4.18
C LYS A 216 26.11 -1.11 -4.84
N GLY A 217 25.16 -0.64 -4.04
CA GLY A 217 24.02 0.16 -4.53
C GLY A 217 24.46 1.50 -5.14
N LYS A 218 25.38 2.21 -4.48
CA LYS A 218 25.94 3.48 -4.98
C LYS A 218 26.72 3.32 -6.29
N GLN A 219 27.43 2.21 -6.49
CA GLN A 219 28.15 1.94 -7.73
C GLN A 219 27.22 1.68 -8.93
N LYS A 220 26.04 1.11 -8.71
CA LYS A 220 25.03 0.89 -9.77
C LYS A 220 24.28 2.16 -10.19
N LEU A 221 24.28 3.21 -9.36
CA LEU A 221 23.64 4.49 -9.65
C LEU A 221 24.59 5.50 -10.31
N ALA A 222 25.87 5.17 -10.42
CA ALA A 222 26.91 6.01 -11.00
C ALA A 222 27.22 5.69 -12.49
N HIS A 223 26.43 4.79 -13.10
CA HIS A 223 26.49 4.37 -14.50
C HIS A 223 25.08 4.36 -15.08
#